data_AF-A0A2R6D770-F1
#
_entry.id   AF-A0A2R6D770-F1
#
_cell.length_a   1.000
_cell.length_b   1.000
_cell.length_c   1.000
_cell.angle_alpha   90.00
_cell.angle_beta   90.00
_cell.angle_gamma   90.00
#
_symmetry.space_group_name_H-M   'P 1'
#
loop_
_entity.id
_entity.type
_entity.pdbx_description
1 polymer ?
#
loop_
_entity_poly.entity_id
_entity_poly.type
_entity_poly.pdbx_seq_one_letter_code
_entity_poly.pdbx_strand_id
1 'polypeptide(L)'
;MQTPNSNPLRAVYSRYGPTTDRNDIVAGYAAAIGAIFVSALYITSVWLVNSGVLDLNWSPYFATLEFNWVVYSATRGLVVAVPAAFLVGAIGWRISPTQTAFSGVLKGAIGAVATYIVALVPTVAVVFVLDIASSESVGVGVALANALELSGLFVAVGFVLTWWLAIPVGCLVGVVYATRRQTAS
;
A
#
# COMPACT_ATOMS: atom_id res chain seq x y z
N MET A 1 -16.74 18.83 38.11
CA MET A 1 -16.60 18.15 36.80
C MET A 1 -15.13 17.84 36.58
N GLN A 2 -14.72 16.57 36.69
CA GLN A 2 -13.35 16.14 36.44
C GLN A 2 -13.10 16.09 34.93
N THR A 3 -12.15 16.88 34.43
CA THR A 3 -11.64 16.75 33.06
C THR A 3 -11.09 15.34 32.85
N PRO A 4 -11.48 14.63 31.77
CA PRO A 4 -10.95 13.31 31.49
C PRO A 4 -9.44 13.38 31.35
N ASN A 5 -8.74 12.48 32.05
CA ASN A 5 -7.29 12.42 32.14
C ASN A 5 -6.70 12.21 30.72
N SER A 6 -6.23 13.28 30.08
CA SER A 6 -5.73 13.29 28.69
C SER A 6 -4.33 12.70 28.52
N ASN A 7 -3.70 12.25 29.62
CA ASN A 7 -2.35 11.74 29.65
C ASN A 7 -2.09 10.44 28.84
N PRO A 8 -2.95 9.41 28.85
CA PRO A 8 -2.64 8.16 28.15
C PRO A 8 -2.78 8.31 26.62
N LEU A 9 -3.80 9.02 26.14
CA LEU A 9 -3.98 9.26 24.70
C LEU A 9 -2.87 10.14 24.14
N ARG A 10 -2.46 11.18 24.86
CA ARG A 10 -1.35 12.04 24.45
C ARG A 10 -0.02 11.29 24.44
N ALA A 11 0.21 10.40 25.41
CA ALA A 11 1.39 9.55 25.47
C ALA A 11 1.41 8.49 24.34
N VAL A 12 0.25 7.92 23.99
CA VAL A 12 0.15 7.00 22.84
C VAL A 12 0.38 7.75 21.54
N TYR A 13 -0.22 8.94 21.38
CA TYR A 13 -0.05 9.78 20.19
C TYR A 13 1.40 10.25 20.00
N SER A 14 2.10 10.65 21.06
CA SER A 14 3.52 11.00 20.94
C SER A 14 4.41 9.80 20.59
N ARG A 15 4.01 8.59 21.02
CA ARG A 15 4.79 7.36 20.81
C ARG A 15 4.53 6.65 19.47
N TYR A 16 3.35 6.80 18.89
CA TYR A 16 2.94 6.10 17.68
C TYR A 16 2.36 7.01 16.59
N GLY A 17 2.14 8.28 16.89
CA GLY A 17 1.63 9.24 15.92
C GLY A 17 2.66 9.64 14.87
N PRO A 18 2.25 10.44 13.87
CA PRO A 18 3.07 10.81 12.72
C PRO A 18 4.31 11.65 13.07
N THR A 19 4.36 12.23 14.27
CA THR A 19 5.48 13.04 14.77
C THR A 19 6.34 12.31 15.80
N THR A 20 6.34 10.98 15.79
CA THR A 20 7.13 10.19 16.76
C THR A 20 8.61 10.13 16.40
N ASP A 21 9.47 10.05 17.40
CA ASP A 21 10.92 9.85 17.23
C ASP A 21 11.29 8.38 16.88
N ARG A 22 10.29 7.49 16.86
CA ARG A 22 10.49 6.08 16.55
C ARG A 22 10.66 5.85 15.06
N ASN A 23 11.91 5.61 14.65
CA ASN A 23 12.31 5.35 13.26
C ASN A 23 11.50 4.22 12.58
N ASP A 24 11.13 3.16 13.30
CA ASP A 24 10.30 2.11 12.73
C ASP A 24 8.90 2.61 12.35
N ILE A 25 8.29 3.44 13.19
CA ILE A 25 6.95 3.99 12.93
C ILE A 25 6.99 5.04 11.82
N VAL A 26 8.03 5.89 11.80
CA VAL A 26 8.25 6.88 10.73
C VAL A 26 8.43 6.19 9.37
N ALA A 27 9.18 5.08 9.32
CA ALA A 27 9.33 4.28 8.10
C ALA A 27 7.98 3.72 7.61
N GLY A 28 7.15 3.25 8.54
CA GLY A 28 5.78 2.80 8.24
C GLY A 28 4.93 3.92 7.63
N TYR A 29 4.95 5.12 8.22
CA TYR A 29 4.23 6.28 7.66
C TYR A 29 4.76 6.70 6.29
N ALA A 30 6.07 6.67 6.09
CA ALA A 30 6.67 6.97 4.79
C ALA A 30 6.21 5.99 3.71
N ALA A 31 6.17 4.70 4.02
CA ALA A 31 5.65 3.67 3.11
C ALA A 31 4.15 3.83 2.83
N ALA A 32 3.34 4.14 3.85
CA ALA A 32 1.91 4.43 3.72
C ALA A 32 1.63 5.62 2.81
N ILE A 33 2.37 6.72 2.97
CA ILE A 33 2.29 7.89 2.08
C ILE A 33 2.70 7.50 0.66
N GLY A 34 3.75 6.69 0.51
CA GLY A 34 4.16 6.12 -0.77
C GLY A 34 3.01 5.39 -1.48
N ALA A 35 2.28 4.53 -0.77
CA ALA A 35 1.13 3.81 -1.34
C ALA A 35 0.00 4.76 -1.78
N ILE A 36 -0.31 5.79 -0.98
CA ILE A 36 -1.29 6.83 -1.37
C ILE A 36 -0.82 7.57 -2.63
N PHE A 37 0.47 7.90 -2.69
CA PHE A 37 1.05 8.60 -3.83
C PHE A 37 1.02 7.77 -5.11
N VAL A 38 1.31 6.46 -5.02
CA VAL A 38 1.16 5.52 -6.16
C VAL A 38 -0.27 5.49 -6.66
N SER A 39 -1.25 5.41 -5.76
CA SER A 39 -2.67 5.42 -6.14
C SER A 39 -3.07 6.72 -6.83
N ALA A 40 -2.67 7.87 -6.27
CA ALA A 40 -2.93 9.18 -6.85
C ALA A 40 -2.27 9.34 -8.24
N LEU A 41 -1.01 8.92 -8.38
CA LEU A 41 -0.30 8.93 -9.65
C LEU A 41 -0.98 8.02 -10.68
N TYR A 42 -1.40 6.81 -10.28
CA TYR A 42 -2.08 5.88 -11.17
C TYR A 42 -3.39 6.47 -11.70
N ILE A 43 -4.24 7.01 -10.82
CA ILE A 43 -5.48 7.68 -11.20
C ILE A 43 -5.20 8.84 -12.16
N THR A 44 -4.18 9.66 -11.85
CA THR A 44 -3.80 10.82 -12.68
C THR A 44 -3.30 10.36 -14.06
N SER A 45 -2.50 9.30 -14.13
CA SER A 45 -2.03 8.75 -15.40
C SER A 45 -3.16 8.25 -16.27
N VAL A 46 -4.14 7.53 -15.70
CA VAL A 46 -5.32 7.09 -16.46
C VAL A 46 -6.15 8.29 -16.91
N TRP A 47 -6.31 9.31 -16.06
CA TRP A 47 -7.00 10.54 -16.44
C TRP A 47 -6.34 11.26 -17.62
N LEU A 48 -5.00 11.38 -17.63
CA LEU A 48 -4.24 12.00 -18.71
C LEU A 48 -4.41 11.26 -20.04
N VAL A 49 -4.48 9.94 -20.01
CA VAL A 49 -4.72 9.12 -21.20
C VAL A 49 -6.16 9.28 -21.69
N ASN A 50 -7.13 9.15 -20.79
CA ASN A 50 -8.55 9.24 -21.13
C ASN A 50 -8.98 10.64 -21.61
N SER A 51 -8.32 11.69 -21.13
CA SER A 51 -8.54 13.07 -21.59
C SER A 51 -7.88 13.39 -22.93
N GLY A 52 -7.12 12.46 -23.53
CA GLY A 52 -6.43 12.64 -24.80
C GLY A 52 -5.17 13.52 -24.69
N VAL A 53 -4.71 13.85 -23.49
CA VAL A 53 -3.46 14.61 -23.27
C VAL A 53 -2.25 13.74 -23.60
N LEU A 54 -2.32 12.45 -23.28
CA LEU A 54 -1.33 11.45 -23.65
C LEU A 54 -1.97 10.40 -24.56
N ASP A 55 -1.54 10.34 -25.82
CA ASP A 55 -1.99 9.29 -26.73
C ASP A 55 -1.20 7.99 -26.48
N LEU A 56 -1.85 7.04 -25.82
CA LEU A 56 -1.36 5.68 -25.61
C LEU A 56 -2.28 4.65 -26.28
N ASN A 57 -2.89 4.98 -27.43
CA ASN A 57 -3.78 4.09 -28.18
C ASN A 57 -3.13 2.75 -28.59
N TRP A 58 -1.80 2.68 -28.62
CA TRP A 58 -1.05 1.44 -28.85
C TRP A 58 -1.03 0.49 -27.65
N SER A 59 -1.37 0.97 -26.45
CA SER A 59 -1.35 0.20 -25.22
C SER A 59 -2.73 -0.38 -24.92
N PRO A 60 -2.95 -1.70 -25.11
CA PRO A 60 -4.23 -2.33 -24.77
C PRO A 60 -4.56 -2.20 -23.27
N TYR A 61 -3.54 -1.96 -22.43
CA TYR A 61 -3.67 -1.75 -20.99
C TYR A 61 -4.46 -0.49 -20.64
N PHE A 62 -4.27 0.61 -21.38
CA PHE A 62 -4.96 1.88 -21.11
C PHE A 62 -6.20 2.07 -21.97
N ALA A 63 -6.26 1.45 -23.15
CA ALA A 63 -7.37 1.58 -24.09
C ALA A 63 -8.73 1.04 -23.57
N THR A 64 -8.71 0.16 -22.57
CA THR A 64 -9.92 -0.52 -22.05
C THR A 64 -10.30 -0.09 -20.62
N LEU A 65 -9.50 0.78 -19.99
CA LEU A 65 -9.73 1.20 -18.62
C LEU A 65 -10.82 2.28 -18.56
N GLU A 66 -11.95 1.93 -17.95
CA GLU A 66 -12.96 2.92 -17.61
C GLU A 66 -12.51 3.75 -16.40
N PHE A 67 -12.46 5.08 -16.57
CA PHE A 67 -11.88 5.97 -15.55
C PHE A 67 -12.57 5.87 -14.18
N ASN A 68 -13.90 5.80 -14.13
CA ASN A 68 -14.61 5.70 -12.84
C ASN A 68 -14.26 4.40 -12.11
N TRP A 69 -14.07 3.32 -12.86
CA TRP A 69 -13.73 2.03 -12.29
C TRP A 69 -12.30 2.00 -11.75
N VAL A 70 -11.39 2.71 -12.41
CA VAL A 70 -10.03 2.97 -11.88
C VAL A 70 -10.08 3.75 -10.57
N VAL A 71 -10.82 4.86 -10.52
CA VAL A 71 -10.94 5.67 -9.29
C VAL A 71 -11.52 4.83 -8.16
N TYR A 72 -12.59 4.09 -8.42
CA TYR A 72 -13.22 3.23 -7.41
C TYR A 72 -12.27 2.15 -6.90
N SER A 73 -11.66 1.38 -7.80
CA SER A 73 -10.79 0.25 -7.44
C SER A 73 -9.53 0.72 -6.72
N ALA A 74 -8.89 1.80 -7.18
CA ALA A 74 -7.73 2.39 -6.54
C ALA A 74 -8.05 2.93 -5.13
N THR A 75 -9.21 3.57 -4.97
CA THR A 75 -9.64 4.11 -3.67
C THR A 75 -9.98 2.99 -2.68
N ARG A 76 -10.71 1.96 -3.12
CA ARG A 76 -11.00 0.78 -2.29
C ARG A 76 -9.75 0.01 -1.94
N GLY A 77 -8.82 -0.14 -2.88
CA GLY A 77 -7.55 -0.81 -2.69
C GLY A 77 -6.69 -0.16 -1.61
N LEU A 78 -6.74 1.18 -1.44
CA LEU A 78 -6.02 1.89 -0.39
C LEU A 78 -6.40 1.44 1.03
N VAL A 79 -7.64 1.02 1.25
CA VAL A 79 -8.10 0.50 2.56
C VAL A 79 -7.24 -0.67 3.03
N VAL A 80 -6.72 -1.45 2.08
CA VAL A 80 -5.88 -2.61 2.34
C VAL A 80 -4.40 -2.30 2.14
N ALA A 81 -4.07 -1.58 1.07
CA ALA A 81 -2.68 -1.28 0.70
C ALA A 81 -1.99 -0.34 1.70
N VAL A 82 -2.69 0.65 2.26
CA VAL A 82 -2.09 1.60 3.21
C VAL A 82 -1.66 0.91 4.51
N PRO A 83 -2.52 0.11 5.20
CA PRO A 83 -2.09 -0.65 6.36
C PRO A 83 -0.99 -1.66 6.03
N ALA A 84 -1.06 -2.35 4.89
CA ALA A 84 -0.03 -3.30 4.46
C ALA A 84 1.32 -2.60 4.25
N ALA A 85 1.34 -1.45 3.58
CA ALA A 85 2.54 -0.65 3.34
C ALA A 85 3.14 -0.16 4.66
N PHE A 86 2.29 0.29 5.60
CA PHE A 86 2.74 0.69 6.92
C PHE A 86 3.44 -0.44 7.66
N LEU A 87 2.84 -1.64 7.69
CA LEU A 87 3.43 -2.81 8.35
C LEU A 87 4.75 -3.23 7.70
N VAL A 88 4.79 -3.28 6.36
CA VAL A 88 6.01 -3.62 5.61
C VAL A 88 7.11 -2.61 5.87
N GLY A 89 6.79 -1.30 5.85
CA GLY A 89 7.75 -0.25 6.15
C GLY A 89 8.28 -0.33 7.59
N ALA A 90 7.38 -0.50 8.55
CA ALA A 90 7.74 -0.55 9.97
C ALA A 90 8.57 -1.80 10.33
N ILE A 91 8.17 -2.97 9.85
CA ILE A 91 8.87 -4.24 10.09
C ILE A 91 10.17 -4.29 9.29
N GLY A 92 10.12 -3.92 8.01
CA GLY A 92 11.29 -3.93 7.13
C GLY A 92 12.43 -3.08 7.69
N TRP A 93 12.10 -1.94 8.32
CA TRP A 93 13.10 -1.10 8.96
C TRP A 93 13.69 -1.68 10.24
N ARG A 94 12.91 -2.45 11.01
CA ARG A 94 13.41 -3.13 12.21
C ARG A 94 14.40 -4.24 11.86
N ILE A 95 14.14 -4.98 10.79
CA ILE A 95 14.97 -6.13 10.39
C ILE A 95 16.28 -5.64 9.77
N SER A 96 16.23 -4.58 8.95
CA SER A 96 17.42 -4.08 8.28
C SER A 96 17.44 -2.55 8.25
N PRO A 97 18.10 -1.91 9.25
CA PRO A 97 18.36 -0.47 9.20
C PRO A 97 19.24 -0.14 7.98
N THR A 98 18.88 0.82 7.13
CA THR A 98 19.78 1.22 6.03
C THR A 98 20.89 2.13 6.53
N GLN A 99 22.11 1.89 6.04
CA GLN A 99 23.27 2.74 6.31
C GLN A 99 23.60 3.66 5.12
N THR A 100 23.09 3.35 3.92
CA THR A 100 23.40 4.08 2.67
C THR A 100 22.15 4.33 1.82
N ALA A 101 22.18 5.38 1.00
CA ALA A 101 21.08 5.74 0.10
C ALA A 101 20.73 4.62 -0.91
N PHE A 102 21.74 3.92 -1.44
CA PHE A 102 21.54 2.78 -2.34
C PHE A 102 20.82 1.60 -1.66
N SER A 103 21.14 1.32 -0.38
CA SER A 103 20.39 0.34 0.42
C SER A 103 18.93 0.77 0.65
N GLY A 104 18.69 2.08 0.75
CA GLY A 104 17.35 2.68 0.78
C GLY A 104 16.54 2.40 -0.48
N VAL A 105 17.11 2.64 -1.67
CA VAL A 105 16.48 2.34 -2.97
C VAL A 105 16.00 0.89 -3.02
N LEU A 106 16.92 -0.05 -2.78
CA LEU A 106 16.64 -1.48 -2.93
C LEU A 106 15.55 -1.95 -1.95
N LYS A 107 15.61 -1.49 -0.69
CA LYS A 107 14.58 -1.81 0.30
C LYS A 107 13.24 -1.15 0.00
N GLY A 108 13.26 0.04 -0.59
CA GLY A 108 12.06 0.71 -1.09
C GLY A 108 11.36 -0.09 -2.18
N ALA A 109 12.11 -0.56 -3.18
CA ALA A 109 11.59 -1.42 -4.25
C ALA A 109 11.04 -2.74 -3.70
N ILE A 110 11.81 -3.44 -2.86
CA ILE A 110 11.39 -4.70 -2.23
C ILE A 110 10.17 -4.49 -1.35
N GLY A 111 10.15 -3.41 -0.57
CA GLY A 111 9.02 -3.04 0.29
C GLY A 111 7.74 -2.76 -0.51
N ALA A 112 7.86 -2.11 -1.67
CA ALA A 112 6.73 -1.91 -2.57
C ALA A 112 6.15 -3.25 -3.04
N VAL A 113 6.98 -4.21 -3.48
CA VAL A 113 6.49 -5.54 -3.90
C VAL A 113 5.92 -6.33 -2.70
N ALA A 114 6.61 -6.31 -1.57
CA ALA A 114 6.17 -6.99 -0.34
C ALA A 114 4.83 -6.46 0.17
N THR A 115 4.51 -5.18 -0.08
CA THR A 115 3.21 -4.59 0.27
C THR A 115 2.05 -5.33 -0.40
N TYR A 116 2.18 -5.74 -1.67
CA TYR A 116 1.14 -6.51 -2.36
C TYR A 116 0.98 -7.90 -1.75
N ILE A 117 2.09 -8.56 -1.39
CA ILE A 117 2.07 -9.87 -0.72
C ILE A 117 1.37 -9.76 0.64
N VAL A 118 1.70 -8.73 1.43
CA VAL A 118 1.08 -8.51 2.74
C VAL A 118 -0.39 -8.11 2.59
N ALA A 119 -0.75 -7.35 1.56
CA ALA A 119 -2.14 -6.97 1.26
C ALA A 119 -3.01 -8.17 0.84
N LEU A 120 -2.41 -9.26 0.37
CA LEU A 120 -3.15 -10.49 0.05
C LEU A 120 -3.91 -11.03 1.26
N VAL A 121 -3.30 -11.05 2.43
CA VAL A 121 -3.89 -11.62 3.65
C VAL A 121 -5.23 -10.96 4.04
N PRO A 122 -5.31 -9.64 4.26
CA PRO A 122 -6.57 -8.97 4.54
C PRO A 122 -7.56 -9.02 3.36
N THR A 123 -7.07 -9.07 2.11
CA THR A 123 -7.97 -9.24 0.94
C THR A 123 -8.65 -10.61 0.97
N VAL A 124 -7.90 -11.69 1.21
CA VAL A 124 -8.45 -13.05 1.37
C VAL A 124 -9.45 -13.09 2.51
N ALA A 125 -9.14 -12.47 3.64
CA ALA A 125 -10.06 -12.42 4.78
C ALA A 125 -11.39 -11.75 4.42
N VAL A 126 -11.34 -10.61 3.71
CA VAL A 126 -12.56 -9.89 3.29
C VAL A 126 -13.37 -10.71 2.29
N VAL A 127 -12.72 -11.25 1.25
CA VAL A 127 -13.41 -12.06 0.23
C VAL A 127 -14.01 -13.31 0.84
N PHE A 128 -13.30 -13.98 1.73
CA PHE A 128 -13.78 -15.17 2.43
C PHE A 128 -15.04 -14.89 3.27
N VAL A 129 -15.05 -13.77 4.02
CA VAL A 129 -16.23 -13.36 4.80
C VAL A 129 -17.42 -13.06 3.89
N LEU A 130 -17.18 -12.40 2.75
CA LEU A 130 -18.23 -12.12 1.78
C LEU A 130 -18.78 -13.40 1.14
N ASP A 131 -17.91 -14.34 0.77
CA ASP A 131 -18.29 -15.61 0.13
C ASP A 131 -19.13 -16.48 1.08
N ILE A 132 -18.75 -16.56 2.36
CA ILE A 132 -19.55 -17.24 3.39
C ILE A 132 -20.90 -16.54 3.59
N ALA A 133 -20.94 -15.21 3.56
CA ALA A 133 -22.18 -14.47 3.75
C ALA A 133 -23.17 -14.61 2.59
N SER A 134 -22.67 -14.87 1.36
CA SER A 134 -23.50 -15.01 0.15
C SER A 134 -23.88 -16.44 -0.21
N SER A 135 -23.22 -17.44 0.36
CA SER A 135 -23.35 -18.83 -0.07
C SER A 135 -24.26 -19.66 0.84
N GLU A 136 -25.19 -20.44 0.26
CA GLU A 136 -25.85 -21.53 0.97
C GLU A 136 -24.85 -22.69 1.16
N SER A 137 -24.52 -22.98 2.43
CA SER A 137 -23.79 -24.16 2.94
C SER A 137 -22.64 -24.74 2.09
N VAL A 138 -21.87 -23.90 1.39
CA VAL A 138 -20.61 -24.32 0.76
C VAL A 138 -19.59 -24.65 1.87
N GLY A 139 -18.96 -25.82 1.77
CA GLY A 139 -17.97 -26.24 2.76
C GLY A 139 -16.82 -25.23 2.90
N VAL A 140 -16.38 -24.98 4.14
CA VAL A 140 -15.36 -23.96 4.49
C VAL A 140 -14.10 -24.04 3.63
N GLY A 141 -13.66 -25.25 3.27
CA GLY A 141 -12.48 -25.45 2.43
C GLY A 141 -12.65 -24.92 1.01
N VAL A 142 -13.85 -25.03 0.43
CA VAL A 142 -14.15 -24.52 -0.93
C VAL A 142 -14.22 -23.01 -0.91
N ALA A 143 -14.89 -22.43 0.10
CA ALA A 143 -14.96 -20.97 0.27
C ALA A 143 -13.56 -20.35 0.43
N LEU A 144 -12.68 -21.00 1.19
CA LEU A 144 -11.31 -20.51 1.36
C LEU A 144 -10.49 -20.59 0.06
N ALA A 145 -10.62 -21.68 -0.69
CA ALA A 145 -9.93 -21.83 -1.98
C ALA A 145 -10.38 -20.75 -2.98
N ASN A 146 -11.70 -20.53 -3.10
CA ASN A 146 -12.27 -19.49 -3.95
C ASN A 146 -11.80 -18.09 -3.53
N ALA A 147 -11.81 -17.80 -2.22
CA ALA A 147 -11.36 -16.53 -1.70
C ALA A 147 -9.88 -16.27 -1.99
N LEU A 148 -9.05 -17.30 -1.90
CA LEU A 148 -7.61 -17.22 -2.20
C LEU A 148 -7.36 -16.98 -3.69
N GLU A 149 -8.07 -17.69 -4.57
CA GLU A 149 -7.96 -17.52 -6.02
C GLU A 149 -8.39 -16.12 -6.44
N LEU A 150 -9.57 -15.67 -5.99
CA LEU A 150 -10.11 -14.36 -6.36
C LEU A 150 -9.27 -13.22 -5.80
N SER A 151 -8.80 -13.33 -4.55
CA SER A 151 -7.91 -12.33 -3.95
C SER A 151 -6.55 -12.30 -4.63
N GLY A 152 -6.02 -13.46 -5.01
CA GLY A 152 -4.80 -13.59 -5.79
C GLY A 152 -4.92 -12.85 -7.11
N LEU A 153 -6.04 -13.03 -7.82
CA LEU A 153 -6.34 -12.30 -9.06
C LEU A 153 -6.39 -10.78 -8.82
N PHE A 154 -7.12 -10.31 -7.80
CA PHE A 154 -7.22 -8.88 -7.50
C PHE A 154 -5.85 -8.24 -7.19
N VAL A 155 -5.05 -8.89 -6.36
CA VAL A 155 -3.71 -8.38 -6.01
C VAL A 155 -2.78 -8.43 -7.22
N ALA A 156 -2.82 -9.50 -8.02
CA ALA A 156 -2.00 -9.64 -9.22
C ALA A 156 -2.36 -8.58 -10.27
N VAL A 157 -3.64 -8.37 -10.55
CA VAL A 157 -4.11 -7.32 -11.47
C VAL A 157 -3.71 -5.95 -10.94
N GLY A 158 -3.94 -5.68 -9.65
CA GLY A 158 -3.54 -4.43 -9.02
C GLY A 158 -2.03 -4.18 -9.17
N PHE A 159 -1.20 -5.20 -8.94
CA PHE A 159 0.25 -5.12 -9.15
C PHE A 159 0.60 -4.85 -10.61
N VAL A 160 0.08 -5.63 -11.57
CA VAL A 160 0.35 -5.46 -13.00
C VAL A 160 -0.04 -4.07 -13.51
N LEU A 161 -1.09 -3.48 -12.94
CA LEU A 161 -1.53 -2.13 -13.30
C LEU A 161 -0.68 -1.02 -12.66
N THR A 162 -0.01 -1.27 -11.54
CA THR A 162 0.63 -0.21 -10.74
C THR A 162 2.13 -0.39 -10.49
N TRP A 163 2.73 -1.54 -10.81
CA TRP A 163 4.14 -1.86 -10.50
C TRP A 163 5.14 -0.85 -11.09
N TRP A 164 4.86 -0.35 -12.30
CA TRP A 164 5.66 0.65 -12.99
C TRP A 164 5.71 2.00 -12.27
N LEU A 165 4.74 2.30 -11.38
CA LEU A 165 4.77 3.42 -10.45
C LEU A 165 5.25 3.01 -9.06
N ALA A 166 4.78 1.86 -8.57
CA ALA A 166 5.02 1.39 -7.22
C ALA A 166 6.52 1.19 -6.94
N ILE A 167 7.26 0.63 -7.90
CA ILE A 167 8.70 0.42 -7.75
C ILE A 167 9.46 1.74 -7.70
N PRO A 168 9.34 2.68 -8.67
CA PRO A 168 10.00 3.99 -8.58
C PRO A 168 9.63 4.80 -7.35
N VAL A 169 8.34 4.83 -6.98
CA VAL A 169 7.89 5.56 -5.78
C VAL A 169 8.46 4.91 -4.51
N GLY A 170 8.46 3.57 -4.44
CA GLY A 170 9.09 2.84 -3.34
C GLY A 170 10.57 3.18 -3.21
N CYS A 171 11.31 3.19 -4.32
CA CYS A 171 12.71 3.63 -4.36
C CYS A 171 12.89 5.05 -3.82
N LEU A 172 12.07 6.00 -4.28
CA LEU A 172 12.13 7.41 -3.84
C LEU A 172 11.87 7.53 -2.34
N VAL A 173 10.84 6.86 -1.83
CA VAL A 173 10.54 6.81 -0.39
C VAL A 173 11.73 6.28 0.39
N GLY A 174 12.34 5.19 -0.08
CA GLY A 174 13.53 4.60 0.53
C GLY A 174 14.74 5.54 0.56
N VAL A 175 14.98 6.30 -0.52
CA VAL A 175 16.06 7.30 -0.59
C VAL A 175 15.82 8.46 0.36
N VAL A 176 14.63 9.06 0.31
CA VAL A 176 14.27 10.20 1.17
C VAL A 176 14.39 9.81 2.64
N TYR A 177 14.00 8.59 2.98
CA TYR A 177 14.08 8.10 4.34
C TYR A 177 15.53 7.80 4.77
N ALA A 178 16.34 7.19 3.91
CA ALA A 178 17.77 6.94 4.19
C ALA A 178 18.58 8.24 4.34
N THR A 179 18.30 9.25 3.51
CA THR A 179 19.02 10.54 3.50
C THR A 179 18.67 11.43 4.69
N ARG A 180 17.40 11.48 5.12
CA ARG A 180 17.00 12.17 6.36
C ARG A 180 17.73 11.63 7.59
N ARG A 181 18.12 10.37 7.58
CA ARG A 181 18.84 9.77 8.70
C ARG A 181 20.32 10.11 8.73
N GLN A 182 20.97 10.18 7.56
CA GLN A 182 22.38 10.57 7.46
C GLN A 182 22.64 12.00 7.95
N THR A 183 21.63 12.87 7.87
CA THR A 183 21.72 14.27 8.34
C THR A 183 21.42 14.43 9.83
N ALA A 184 20.89 13.41 10.49
CA ALA A 184 20.55 13.41 11.91
C ALA A 184 21.58 12.69 12.80
N SER A 185 22.61 12.09 12.19
CA SER A 185 23.76 11.45 12.86
C SER A 185 24.99 12.34 12.81
#